data_AF-A0A4R5DWR3-F1
#
_entry.id   AF-A0A4R5DWR3-F1
#
_cell.length_a   1.000
_cell.length_b   1.000
_cell.length_c   1.000
_cell.angle_alpha   90.00
_cell.angle_beta   90.00
_cell.angle_gamma   90.00
#
_symmetry.space_group_name_H-M   'P 1'
#
loop_
_entity.id
_entity.type
_entity.pdbx_description
1 polymer ?
#
loop_
_entity_poly.entity_id
_entity_poly.type
_entity_poly.pdbx_seq_one_letter_code
_entity_poly.pdbx_strand_id
1 'polypeptide(L)'
;MIRISSLPLIENPGLFHASRLILLVDVLNVGDAPRSMREYIKSSHGGFVYEKQTYMPITLTGQPESLIANAEKGILFKFDKGFQNLYTLDANLDAAIWHKKLYDMTAYTNDSSIAFEKEVDFIIERYLSGYREYVQPENTLLKIPAALPMIGTKAMKGLRPVRKI
;
A
#
# COMPACT_ATOMS: atom_id res chain seq x y z
N MET A 1 -12.85 19.46 8.45
CA MET A 1 -11.61 18.66 8.44
C MET A 1 -11.99 17.21 8.59
N ILE A 2 -11.37 16.33 7.83
CA ILE A 2 -11.65 14.89 7.77
C ILE A 2 -10.66 14.14 8.67
N ARG A 3 -11.13 13.20 9.48
CA ARG A 3 -10.28 12.29 10.24
C ARG A 3 -9.94 11.08 9.37
N ILE A 4 -8.67 10.81 9.15
CA ILE A 4 -8.18 9.65 8.40
C ILE A 4 -8.62 8.36 9.11
N SER A 5 -8.56 8.34 10.44
CA SER A 5 -9.01 7.20 11.27
C SER A 5 -10.48 6.83 11.07
N SER A 6 -11.30 7.77 10.57
CA SER A 6 -12.73 7.58 10.30
C SER A 6 -13.05 7.14 8.87
N LEU A 7 -12.06 7.17 7.97
CA LEU A 7 -12.27 6.78 6.58
C LEU A 7 -12.32 5.25 6.45
N PRO A 8 -13.17 4.71 5.55
CA PRO A 8 -13.18 3.28 5.27
C PRO A 8 -11.82 2.83 4.73
N LEU A 9 -11.25 1.78 5.31
CA LEU A 9 -9.99 1.20 4.83
C LEU A 9 -10.24 0.32 3.60
N ILE A 10 -9.35 0.41 2.62
CA ILE A 10 -9.36 -0.48 1.45
C ILE A 10 -8.57 -1.74 1.80
N GLU A 11 -9.30 -2.84 2.00
CA GLU A 11 -8.73 -4.11 2.48
C GLU A 11 -8.48 -5.13 1.38
N ASN A 12 -8.97 -4.89 0.17
CA ASN A 12 -8.80 -5.79 -0.96
C ASN A 12 -8.83 -5.05 -2.31
N PRO A 13 -8.30 -5.65 -3.38
CA PRO A 13 -8.29 -5.04 -4.71
C PRO A 13 -9.69 -4.74 -5.27
N GLY A 14 -10.71 -5.51 -4.89
CA GLY A 14 -12.08 -5.27 -5.32
C GLY A 14 -12.62 -3.92 -4.83
N LEU A 15 -12.38 -3.59 -3.56
CA LEU A 15 -12.71 -2.28 -3.00
C LEU A 15 -11.90 -1.17 -3.67
N PHE A 16 -10.61 -1.41 -3.92
CA PHE A 16 -9.73 -0.45 -4.58
C PHE A 16 -10.27 -0.01 -5.94
N HIS A 17 -10.66 -0.96 -6.80
CA HIS A 17 -11.20 -0.65 -8.13
C HIS A 17 -12.65 -0.13 -8.10
N ALA A 18 -13.37 -0.34 -7.00
CA ALA A 18 -14.72 0.20 -6.83
C ALA A 18 -14.71 1.67 -6.37
N SER A 19 -13.63 2.13 -5.74
CA SER A 19 -13.49 3.50 -5.24
C SER A 19 -13.30 4.50 -6.40
N ARG A 20 -13.94 5.67 -6.30
CA ARG A 20 -13.77 6.76 -7.29
C ARG A 20 -12.68 7.74 -6.90
N LEU A 21 -12.43 7.85 -5.60
CA LEU A 21 -11.39 8.68 -5.02
C LEU A 21 -10.80 7.90 -3.85
N ILE A 22 -9.48 7.85 -3.79
CA ILE A 22 -8.77 7.21 -2.69
C ILE A 22 -7.81 8.19 -2.04
N LEU A 23 -7.50 7.91 -0.78
CA LEU A 23 -6.41 8.53 -0.05
C LEU A 23 -5.34 7.48 0.22
N LEU A 24 -4.13 7.75 -0.25
CA LEU A 24 -2.92 7.06 0.16
C LEU A 24 -2.29 7.82 1.33
N VAL A 25 -2.04 7.11 2.42
CA VAL A 25 -1.35 7.63 3.60
C VAL A 25 -0.08 6.84 3.83
N ASP A 26 1.03 7.54 4.01
CA ASP A 26 2.29 6.96 4.44
C ASP A 26 3.08 7.93 5.33
N VAL A 27 4.25 7.51 5.80
CA VAL A 27 5.12 8.31 6.64
C VAL A 27 6.54 8.33 6.08
N LEU A 28 7.08 9.53 5.89
CA LEU A 28 8.45 9.74 5.47
C LEU A 28 9.34 10.05 6.68
N ASN A 29 10.45 9.32 6.79
CA ASN A 29 11.53 9.69 7.71
C ASN A 29 12.35 10.84 7.13
N VAL A 30 12.48 11.92 7.90
CA VAL A 30 13.27 13.11 7.54
C VAL A 30 14.37 13.37 8.58
N GLY A 31 14.79 12.33 9.31
CA GLY A 31 15.78 12.39 10.39
C GLY A 31 17.11 13.00 9.96
N ASP A 32 17.58 12.70 8.74
CA ASP A 32 18.85 13.19 8.18
C ASP A 32 18.77 14.62 7.63
N ALA A 33 17.57 15.20 7.58
CA ALA A 33 17.40 16.57 7.10
C ALA A 33 18.05 17.58 8.08
N PRO A 34 18.58 18.71 7.58
CA PRO A 34 19.10 19.78 8.43
C PRO A 34 18.09 20.24 9.48
N ARG A 35 18.57 20.68 10.65
CA ARG A 35 17.71 21.09 11.77
C ARG A 35 16.64 22.12 11.38
N SER A 36 17.03 23.15 10.65
CA SER A 36 16.13 24.20 10.15
C SER A 36 15.03 23.66 9.24
N MET A 37 15.30 22.55 8.54
CA MET A 37 14.31 21.85 7.73
C MET A 37 13.38 21.00 8.59
N ARG A 38 13.91 20.24 9.55
CA ARG A 38 13.07 19.47 10.47
C ARG A 38 12.10 20.37 11.24
N GLU A 39 12.55 21.56 11.63
CA GLU A 39 11.69 22.58 12.25
C GLU A 39 10.61 23.09 11.28
N TYR A 40 10.97 23.36 10.02
CA TYR A 40 10.02 23.77 8.97
C TYR A 40 8.96 22.71 8.67
N ILE A 41 9.37 21.44 8.53
CA ILE A 41 8.44 20.32 8.27
C ILE A 41 7.44 20.16 9.43
N LYS A 42 7.92 20.32 10.67
CA LYS A 42 7.05 20.29 11.86
C LYS A 42 6.03 21.42 11.88
N SER A 43 6.42 22.64 11.48
CA SER A 43 5.54 23.80 11.50
C SER A 43 4.53 23.80 10.35
N SER A 44 4.96 23.39 9.15
CA SER A 44 4.23 23.66 7.90
C SER A 44 3.63 22.43 7.24
N HIS A 45 4.20 21.24 7.47
CA HIS A 45 3.82 20.00 6.79
C HIS A 45 3.33 18.90 7.75
N GLY A 46 2.90 19.29 8.95
CA GLY A 46 2.36 18.33 9.92
C GLY A 46 3.41 17.37 10.48
N GLY A 47 4.70 17.67 10.37
CA GLY A 47 5.76 16.83 10.91
C GLY A 47 5.66 16.61 12.42
N PHE A 48 6.20 15.49 12.89
CA PHE A 48 6.21 15.10 14.29
C PHE A 48 7.51 14.35 14.64
N VAL A 49 7.76 14.16 15.93
CA VAL A 49 8.95 13.47 16.43
C VAL A 49 8.52 12.17 17.07
N TYR A 50 9.14 11.06 16.69
CA TYR A 50 8.96 9.75 17.28
C TYR A 50 10.33 9.07 17.40
N GLU A 51 10.63 8.43 18.53
CA GLU A 51 11.93 7.77 18.79
C GLU A 51 13.18 8.60 18.41
N LYS A 52 13.17 9.91 18.72
CA LYS A 52 14.23 10.89 18.41
C LYS A 52 14.45 11.17 16.91
N GLN A 53 13.62 10.62 16.03
CA GLN A 53 13.62 10.90 14.61
C GLN A 53 12.43 11.80 14.24
N THR A 54 12.59 12.60 13.20
CA THR A 54 11.51 13.46 12.69
C THR A 54 10.86 12.77 11.51
N TYR A 55 9.53 12.72 11.54
CA TYR A 55 8.71 12.12 10.50
C TYR A 55 7.76 13.16 9.91
N MET A 56 7.35 12.92 8.67
CA MET A 56 6.37 13.71 7.95
C MET A 56 5.28 12.78 7.40
N PRO A 57 4.00 13.00 7.73
CA PRO A 57 2.92 12.26 7.09
C PRO A 57 2.81 12.69 5.62
N ILE A 58 2.66 11.70 4.75
CA ILE A 58 2.37 11.89 3.33
C ILE A 58 0.92 11.49 3.10
N THR A 59 0.14 12.40 2.54
CA THR A 59 -1.25 12.16 2.14
C THR A 59 -1.40 12.51 0.68
N LEU A 60 -1.81 11.55 -0.14
CA LEU A 60 -2.01 11.72 -1.58
C LEU A 60 -3.42 11.29 -1.93
N THR A 61 -4.17 12.19 -2.56
CA THR A 61 -5.54 11.92 -3.02
C THR A 61 -5.56 11.80 -4.53
N GLY A 62 -6.30 10.83 -5.06
CA GLY A 62 -6.44 10.68 -6.51
C GLY A 62 -7.36 9.53 -6.89
N GLN A 63 -7.58 9.37 -8.19
CA GLN A 63 -8.23 8.17 -8.70
C GLN A 63 -7.30 6.96 -8.51
N PRO A 64 -7.84 5.77 -8.19
CA PRO A 64 -7.04 4.60 -7.81
C PRO A 64 -5.93 4.28 -8.83
N GLU A 65 -6.29 4.11 -10.09
CA GLU A 65 -5.40 3.69 -11.17
C GLU A 65 -4.35 4.76 -11.48
N SER A 66 -4.76 6.04 -11.47
CA SER A 66 -3.86 7.17 -11.70
C SER A 66 -2.85 7.29 -10.56
N LEU A 67 -3.28 7.08 -9.31
CA LEU A 67 -2.43 7.23 -8.15
C LEU A 67 -1.36 6.14 -8.13
N ILE A 68 -1.71 4.86 -8.34
CA ILE A 68 -0.74 3.76 -8.39
C ILE A 68 0.23 3.92 -9.56
N ALA A 69 -0.26 4.26 -10.76
CA ALA A 69 0.60 4.47 -11.93
C ALA A 69 1.58 5.65 -11.76
N ASN A 70 1.23 6.65 -10.96
CA ASN A 70 2.12 7.77 -10.63
C ASN A 70 3.03 7.46 -9.44
N ALA A 71 2.62 6.56 -8.55
CA ALA A 71 3.45 6.12 -7.43
C ALA A 71 4.74 5.42 -7.91
N GLU A 72 4.66 4.65 -9.00
CA GLU A 72 5.82 4.05 -9.70
C GLU A 72 6.87 5.05 -10.15
N LYS A 73 6.41 6.22 -10.61
CA LYS A 73 7.27 7.23 -11.22
C LYS A 73 8.06 8.03 -10.19
N GLY A 74 7.70 7.88 -8.91
CA GLY A 74 8.23 8.68 -7.83
C GLY A 74 7.60 10.07 -7.77
N ILE A 75 7.33 10.50 -6.55
CA ILE A 75 6.75 11.80 -6.23
C ILE A 75 7.87 12.66 -5.66
N LEU A 76 8.23 13.70 -6.42
CA LEU A 76 9.25 14.65 -5.99
C LEU A 76 8.62 15.68 -5.05
N PHE A 77 8.85 15.52 -3.75
CA PHE A 77 8.49 16.53 -2.76
C PHE A 77 9.53 17.65 -2.79
N LYS A 78 9.12 18.81 -3.32
CA LYS A 78 9.91 20.04 -3.27
C LYS A 78 9.44 20.88 -2.09
N PHE A 79 10.37 21.25 -1.22
CA PHE A 79 10.11 22.14 -0.08
C PHE A 79 10.66 23.53 -0.37
N ASP A 80 10.04 24.55 0.21
CA ASP A 80 10.32 25.99 -0.05
C ASP A 80 11.76 26.46 0.29
N LYS A 81 12.62 25.57 0.80
CA LYS A 81 14.04 25.83 1.10
C LYS A 81 15.01 25.06 0.18
N GLY A 82 14.56 24.65 -1.00
CA GLY A 82 15.40 24.00 -2.01
C GLY A 82 15.73 22.53 -1.72
N PHE A 83 15.18 21.96 -0.65
CA PHE A 83 15.24 20.53 -0.40
C PHE A 83 14.25 19.82 -1.31
N GLN A 84 14.72 18.73 -1.91
CA GLN A 84 13.89 17.87 -2.73
C GLN A 84 14.07 16.45 -2.23
N ASN A 85 12.97 15.75 -1.99
CA ASN A 85 13.01 14.34 -1.66
C ASN A 85 12.20 13.59 -2.71
N LEU A 86 12.82 12.62 -3.38
CA LEU A 86 12.12 11.74 -4.29
C LEU A 86 11.56 10.59 -3.48
N TYR A 87 10.25 10.60 -3.32
CA TYR A 87 9.54 9.53 -2.64
C TYR A 87 8.98 8.58 -3.69
N THR A 88 9.56 7.40 -3.80
CA THR A 88 9.03 6.33 -4.64
C THR A 88 8.17 5.42 -3.78
N LEU A 89 6.89 5.29 -4.12
CA LEU A 89 6.07 4.25 -3.53
C LEU A 89 6.42 2.93 -4.23
N ASP A 90 6.55 1.85 -3.48
CA ASP A 90 6.49 0.53 -4.08
C ASP A 90 5.08 0.34 -4.67
N ALA A 91 4.97 0.25 -5.98
CA ALA A 91 3.70 0.22 -6.71
C ALA A 91 2.98 -1.12 -6.65
N ASN A 92 3.27 -1.86 -5.59
CA ASN A 92 2.61 -3.10 -5.26
C ASN A 92 1.31 -2.80 -4.50
N LEU A 93 0.17 -2.91 -5.18
CA LEU A 93 -1.15 -2.72 -4.58
C LEU A 93 -1.35 -3.64 -3.36
N ASP A 94 -0.91 -4.89 -3.43
CA ASP A 94 -1.05 -5.83 -2.31
C ASP A 94 -0.23 -5.39 -1.11
N ALA A 95 0.97 -4.84 -1.31
CA ALA A 95 1.76 -4.25 -0.25
C ALA A 95 1.11 -3.00 0.34
N ALA A 96 0.50 -2.15 -0.48
CA ALA A 96 -0.20 -0.95 -0.02
C ALA A 96 -1.45 -1.31 0.81
N ILE A 97 -2.18 -2.34 0.41
CA ILE A 97 -3.32 -2.90 1.16
C ILE A 97 -2.84 -3.54 2.46
N TRP A 98 -1.79 -4.37 2.42
CA TRP A 98 -1.20 -5.04 3.59
C TRP A 98 -0.79 -4.04 4.68
N HIS A 99 -0.09 -2.98 4.28
CA HIS A 99 0.33 -1.91 5.19
C HIS A 99 -0.81 -0.95 5.55
N LYS A 100 -2.03 -1.18 5.08
CA LYS A 100 -3.22 -0.37 5.38
C LYS A 100 -3.01 1.10 5.02
N LYS A 101 -2.44 1.36 3.85
CA LYS A 101 -2.11 2.70 3.36
C LYS A 101 -3.25 3.35 2.57
N LEU A 102 -4.26 2.58 2.16
CA LEU A 102 -5.28 3.02 1.21
C LEU A 102 -6.65 3.16 1.90
N TYR A 103 -7.28 4.33 1.73
CA TYR A 103 -8.59 4.65 2.30
C TYR A 103 -9.55 5.11 1.21
N ASP A 104 -10.81 4.70 1.32
CA ASP A 104 -11.86 5.11 0.40
C ASP A 104 -12.34 6.53 0.74
N MET A 105 -12.29 7.40 -0.26
CA MET A 105 -12.77 8.77 -0.20
C MET A 105 -13.87 9.06 -1.22
N THR A 106 -14.55 8.03 -1.74
CA THR A 106 -15.61 8.17 -2.75
C THR A 106 -16.74 9.10 -2.31
N ALA A 107 -17.03 9.17 -1.00
CA ALA A 107 -18.00 10.11 -0.45
C ALA A 107 -17.63 11.59 -0.65
N TYR A 108 -16.34 11.88 -0.84
CA TYR A 108 -15.77 13.23 -0.94
C TYR A 108 -15.33 13.58 -2.37
N THR A 109 -15.69 12.79 -3.38
CA THR A 109 -15.27 13.03 -4.78
C THR A 109 -15.67 14.40 -5.33
N ASN A 110 -16.74 15.00 -4.82
CA ASN A 110 -17.24 16.29 -5.27
C ASN A 110 -16.78 17.47 -4.39
N ASP A 111 -16.00 17.21 -3.34
CA ASP A 111 -15.50 18.28 -2.48
C ASP A 111 -14.30 18.97 -3.11
N SER A 112 -14.39 20.29 -3.25
CA SER A 112 -13.35 21.13 -3.85
C SER A 112 -12.17 21.42 -2.90
N SER A 113 -12.35 21.21 -1.59
CA SER A 113 -11.30 21.38 -0.60
C SER A 113 -11.32 20.25 0.43
N ILE A 114 -10.37 19.33 0.31
CA ILE A 114 -10.15 18.26 1.27
C ILE A 114 -9.03 18.69 2.23
N ALA A 115 -9.35 18.77 3.52
CA ALA A 115 -8.39 19.04 4.58
C ALA A 115 -8.48 17.97 5.65
N PHE A 116 -7.35 17.35 5.98
CA PHE A 116 -7.27 16.29 7.00
C PHE A 116 -6.90 16.85 8.38
N GLU A 117 -7.44 16.22 9.42
CA GLU A 117 -7.02 16.46 10.80
C GLU A 117 -5.64 15.84 11.04
N LYS A 118 -4.81 16.49 11.87
CA LYS A 118 -3.48 16.00 12.20
C LYS A 118 -3.57 14.90 13.28
N GLU A 119 -3.73 13.66 12.84
CA GLU A 119 -3.87 12.49 13.75
C GLU A 119 -2.51 11.82 14.02
N VAL A 120 -1.62 12.49 14.76
CA VAL A 120 -0.25 12.00 15.00
C VAL A 120 -0.23 10.62 15.65
N ASP A 121 -1.03 10.41 16.70
CA ASP A 121 -1.05 9.14 17.45
C ASP A 121 -1.50 7.98 16.55
N PHE A 122 -2.55 8.19 15.76
CA PHE A 122 -3.01 7.22 14.76
C PHE A 122 -1.91 6.88 13.74
N ILE A 123 -1.20 7.88 13.23
CA ILE A 123 -0.12 7.67 12.25
C ILE A 123 1.04 6.87 12.88
N ILE A 124 1.43 7.20 14.11
CA ILE A 124 2.49 6.47 14.83
C ILE A 124 2.06 5.02 15.04
N GLU A 125 0.87 4.80 15.59
CA GLU A 125 0.35 3.47 15.89
C GLU A 125 0.25 2.61 14.63
N ARG A 126 -0.21 3.20 13.52
CA ARG A 126 -0.47 2.49 12.27
C ARG A 126 0.80 2.20 11.46
N TYR A 127 1.67 3.19 11.31
CA TYR A 127 2.75 3.16 10.30
C TYR A 127 4.15 3.10 10.89
N LEU A 128 4.33 3.33 12.20
CA LEU A 128 5.63 3.27 12.86
C LEU A 128 5.68 2.11 13.85
N SER A 129 4.95 2.19 14.97
CA SER A 129 5.01 1.15 16.01
C SER A 129 4.31 -0.14 15.59
N GLY A 130 3.25 -0.04 14.78
CA GLY A 130 2.50 -1.18 14.22
C GLY A 130 3.04 -1.69 12.88
N TYR A 131 4.15 -1.12 12.39
CA TYR A 131 4.73 -1.52 11.11
C TYR A 131 5.13 -3.00 11.12
N ARG A 132 4.82 -3.68 10.01
CA ARG A 132 5.23 -5.05 9.75
C ARG A 132 5.75 -5.14 8.33
N GLU A 133 6.85 -5.86 8.16
CA GLU A 133 7.41 -6.11 6.84
C GLU A 133 6.38 -6.85 5.97
N TYR A 134 6.29 -6.43 4.70
CA TYR A 134 5.43 -7.09 3.74
C TYR A 134 6.03 -8.43 3.36
N VAL A 135 5.34 -9.51 3.72
CA VAL A 135 5.69 -10.86 3.28
C VAL A 135 4.92 -11.11 2.00
N GLN A 136 5.62 -11.03 0.86
CA GLN A 136 5.01 -11.37 -0.42
C GLN A 136 4.57 -12.85 -0.35
N PRO A 137 3.28 -13.17 -0.55
CA PRO A 137 2.85 -14.55 -0.55
C PRO A 137 3.59 -15.28 -1.66
N GLU A 138 4.20 -16.43 -1.35
CA GLU A 138 4.79 -17.27 -2.39
C GLU A 138 3.67 -17.62 -3.37
N ASN A 139 3.77 -17.14 -4.61
CA ASN A 139 2.91 -17.55 -5.72
C ASN A 139 3.26 -18.99 -6.15
N THR A 140 3.24 -19.94 -5.23
CA THR A 140 3.38 -21.38 -5.50
C THR A 140 2.01 -22.02 -5.69
N LEU A 141 1.14 -21.40 -6.49
CA LEU A 141 -0.11 -22.05 -6.91
C LEU A 141 0.10 -23.17 -7.94
N LEU A 142 1.30 -23.31 -8.52
CA LEU A 142 1.66 -24.44 -9.39
C LEU A 142 3.16 -24.75 -9.28
N LYS A 143 3.60 -25.44 -8.21
CA LYS A 143 4.79 -26.29 -8.36
C LYS A 143 4.38 -27.43 -9.29
N ILE A 144 4.54 -27.24 -10.60
CA ILE A 144 4.51 -28.35 -11.55
C ILE A 144 5.58 -29.31 -11.04
N PRO A 145 5.24 -30.54 -10.60
CA PRO A 145 6.26 -31.46 -10.17
C PRO A 145 7.23 -31.66 -11.35
N ALA A 146 8.53 -31.50 -11.10
CA ALA A 146 9.56 -31.61 -12.14
C ALA A 146 9.54 -32.98 -12.86
N ALA A 147 8.88 -33.97 -12.25
CA ALA A 147 8.51 -35.21 -12.88
C ALA A 147 6.99 -35.42 -12.72
N LEU A 148 6.29 -35.56 -13.85
CA LEU A 148 4.99 -36.22 -13.86
C LEU A 148 5.19 -37.64 -13.28
N PRO A 149 4.33 -38.13 -12.38
CA PRO A 149 4.36 -39.55 -12.01
C PRO A 149 4.21 -40.33 -13.31
N MET A 150 5.12 -41.28 -13.57
CA MET A 150 5.03 -42.19 -14.72
C MET A 150 3.77 -43.03 -14.57
N ILE A 151 2.64 -42.53 -15.09
CA ILE A 151 1.45 -43.32 -15.32
C ILE A 151 1.77 -44.24 -16.49
N GLY A 152 1.86 -45.54 -16.21
CA GLY A 152 1.73 -46.59 -17.22
C GLY A 152 3.04 -47.03 -17.89
N THR A 153 3.86 -47.82 -17.20
CA THR A 153 4.79 -48.76 -17.86
C THR A 153 4.26 -50.19 -17.95
N LYS A 154 3.06 -50.46 -17.41
CA LYS A 154 2.41 -51.77 -17.55
C LYS A 154 1.37 -51.70 -18.67
N ALA A 155 1.53 -52.57 -19.66
CA ALA A 155 0.57 -52.77 -20.73
C ALA A 155 -0.83 -53.01 -20.13
N MET A 156 -1.81 -52.23 -20.57
CA MET A 156 -3.20 -52.42 -20.17
C MET A 156 -3.69 -53.78 -20.66
N LYS A 157 -3.93 -54.72 -19.75
CA LYS A 157 -4.72 -55.93 -20.08
C LYS A 157 -6.16 -55.47 -20.27
N GLY A 158 -6.66 -55.52 -21.50
CA GLY A 158 -8.04 -55.16 -21.84
C GLY A 158 -9.06 -55.88 -20.95
N LEU A 159 -10.15 -55.18 -20.65
CA LEU A 159 -11.27 -55.72 -19.89
C LEU A 159 -11.89 -56.91 -20.65
N ARG A 160 -12.00 -58.06 -19.98
CA ARG A 160 -12.67 -59.23 -20.57
C ARG A 160 -14.18 -58.97 -20.61
N PRO A 161 -14.86 -59.22 -21.74
CA PRO A 161 -16.30 -59.08 -21.82
C PRO A 161 -16.97 -60.08 -20.87
N VAL A 162 -17.86 -59.58 -20.02
CA VAL A 162 -18.71 -60.41 -19.15
C VAL A 162 -19.75 -61.07 -20.05
N ARG A 163 -19.75 -62.41 -20.12
CA ARG A 163 -20.84 -63.16 -20.78
C ARG A 163 -22.12 -62.91 -19.97
N LYS A 164 -23.15 -62.35 -20.61
CA LYS A 164 -24.51 -62.33 -20.06
C LYS A 164 -25.01 -63.78 -19.99
N ILE A 165 -25.45 -64.19 -18.80
CA ILE A 165 -26.26 -65.40 -18.59
C ILE A 165 -27.69 -65.07 -19.00
#